data_AF-A0A6C0F2W5-F1
#
_entry.id   AF-A0A6C0F2W5-F1
#
_cell.length_a   1.000
_cell.length_b   1.000
_cell.length_c   1.000
_cell.angle_alpha   90.00
_cell.angle_beta   90.00
_cell.angle_gamma   90.00
#
_symmetry.space_group_name_H-M   'P 1'
#
loop_
_entity.id
_entity.type
_entity.pdbx_description
1 polymer ?
#
loop_
_entity_poly.entity_id
_entity_poly.type
_entity_poly.pdbx_seq_one_letter_code
_entity_poly.pdbx_strand_id
1 'polypeptide(L)'
;MNRVEQMKKIQNEALELFTKKNIDYGDAFAKYGVIGVLMRIEDKLQRSMSITKNGVNLINDEGIRDTLIDLHNYSAMALMLLDE
;
A
#
# COMPACT_ATOMS: atom_id res chain seq x y z
N MET A 1 24.97 -1.93 -2.09
CA MET A 1 23.81 -2.02 -1.19
C MET A 1 23.30 -3.46 -1.18
N ASN A 2 23.32 -4.12 -0.02
CA ASN A 2 22.85 -5.50 0.11
C ASN A 2 21.30 -5.55 0.16
N ARG A 3 20.72 -6.76 0.15
CA ARG A 3 19.25 -6.95 0.14
C ARG A 3 18.57 -6.38 1.40
N VAL A 4 19.23 -6.47 2.56
CA VAL A 4 18.70 -5.94 3.81
C VAL A 4 18.64 -4.42 3.78
N GLU A 5 19.68 -3.75 3.26
CA GLU A 5 19.70 -2.30 3.08
C GLU A 5 18.63 -1.82 2.07
N GLN A 6 18.39 -2.59 1.01
CA GLN A 6 17.28 -2.33 0.07
C GLN A 6 15.92 -2.40 0.78
N MET A 7 15.66 -3.46 1.55
CA MET A 7 14.42 -3.61 2.30
C MET A 7 14.24 -2.47 3.31
N LYS A 8 15.28 -2.11 4.07
CA LYS A 8 15.24 -0.98 5.02
C LYS A 8 14.88 0.34 4.34
N LYS A 9 15.46 0.61 3.16
CA LYS A 9 15.14 1.81 2.40
C LYS A 9 13.65 1.84 2.00
N ILE A 10 13.12 0.71 1.53
CA ILE A 10 11.70 0.58 1.16
C ILE A 10 10.79 0.75 2.38
N GLN A 11 11.12 0.14 3.51
CA GLN A 11 10.35 0.25 4.75
C GLN A 11 10.31 1.70 5.28
N ASN A 12 11.43 2.42 5.23
CA ASN A 12 11.47 3.83 5.63
C ASN A 12 10.56 4.68 4.75
N GLU A 13 10.61 4.50 3.43
CA GLU A 13 9.74 5.20 2.49
C GLU A 13 8.26 4.86 2.72
N ALA A 14 7.95 3.59 2.93
CA ALA A 14 6.58 3.15 3.22
C ALA A 14 6.06 3.76 4.54
N LEU A 15 6.90 3.83 5.58
CA LEU A 15 6.57 4.46 6.85
C LEU A 15 6.34 5.97 6.70
N GLU A 16 7.16 6.67 5.93
CA GLU A 16 6.96 8.10 5.62
C GLU A 16 5.62 8.32 4.92
N LEU A 17 5.29 7.49 3.93
CA LEU A 17 4.02 7.56 3.22
C LEU A 17 2.82 7.25 4.13
N PHE A 18 2.92 6.22 4.97
CA PHE A 18 1.90 5.88 5.96
C PHE A 18 1.68 7.05 6.92
N THR A 19 2.75 7.61 7.48
CA THR A 19 2.69 8.74 8.41
C THR A 19 1.94 9.92 7.79
N LYS A 20 2.26 10.27 6.54
CA LYS A 20 1.57 11.33 5.81
C LYS A 20 0.08 11.02 5.63
N LYS A 21 -0.27 9.83 5.12
CA LYS A 21 -1.66 9.42 4.90
C LYS A 21 -2.45 9.34 6.22
N ASN A 22 -1.82 8.90 7.31
CA ASN A 22 -2.48 8.76 8.60
C ASN A 22 -2.80 10.12 9.24
N ILE A 23 -2.01 11.16 8.96
CA ILE A 23 -2.35 12.54 9.34
C ILE A 23 -3.63 13.00 8.62
N ASP A 24 -3.76 12.65 7.33
CA ASP A 24 -4.89 13.09 6.50
C ASP A 24 -6.19 12.31 6.78
N TYR A 25 -6.08 11.00 7.06
CA TYR A 25 -7.23 10.08 7.14
C TYR A 25 -7.46 9.46 8.52
N GLY A 26 -6.51 9.56 9.45
CA GLY A 26 -6.52 8.84 10.73
C GLY A 26 -6.67 7.33 10.56
N ASP A 27 -7.26 6.68 11.56
CA ASP A 27 -7.49 5.22 11.60
C ASP A 27 -8.64 4.74 10.70
N ALA A 28 -8.91 5.44 9.59
CA ALA A 28 -9.93 5.05 8.63
C ALA A 28 -9.72 3.64 8.04
N PHE A 29 -8.48 3.12 8.10
CA PHE A 29 -8.18 1.76 7.68
C PHE A 29 -8.78 0.70 8.62
N ALA A 30 -8.88 1.00 9.92
CA ALA A 30 -9.35 0.09 10.98
C ALA A 30 -10.87 -0.14 10.98
N LYS A 31 -11.65 0.71 10.33
CA LYS A 31 -13.13 0.73 10.38
C LYS A 31 -13.80 -0.63 10.15
N TYR A 32 -13.23 -1.48 9.29
CA TYR A 32 -13.76 -2.79 8.94
C TYR A 32 -12.81 -3.93 9.34
N GLY A 33 -11.89 -3.66 10.27
CA GLY A 33 -10.87 -4.59 10.71
C GLY A 33 -9.99 -5.11 9.57
N VAL A 34 -9.38 -6.27 9.81
CA VAL A 34 -8.48 -6.97 8.89
C VAL A 34 -9.15 -7.23 7.53
N ILE A 35 -10.43 -7.63 7.53
CA ILE A 35 -11.18 -7.89 6.29
C ILE A 35 -11.27 -6.64 5.42
N GLY A 36 -11.52 -5.47 6.03
CA GLY A 36 -11.51 -4.19 5.32
C GLY A 36 -10.18 -3.84 4.67
N VAL A 37 -9.07 -4.24 5.28
CA VAL A 37 -7.73 -4.03 4.73
C VAL A 37 -7.47 -4.99 3.56
N LEU A 38 -7.87 -6.26 3.68
CA LEU A 38 -7.77 -7.25 2.59
C LEU A 38 -8.58 -6.84 1.35
N MET A 39 -9.79 -6.30 1.54
CA MET A 39 -10.59 -5.78 0.43
C MET A 39 -9.89 -4.61 -0.28
N ARG A 40 -9.23 -3.71 0.46
CA ARG A 40 -8.44 -2.62 -0.15
C ARG A 40 -7.25 -3.12 -0.95
N ILE A 41 -6.60 -4.20 -0.49
CA ILE A 41 -5.53 -4.88 -1.24
C ILE A 41 -6.06 -5.43 -2.56
N GLU A 42 -7.20 -6.14 -2.53
CA GLU A 42 -7.84 -6.67 -3.72
C GLU A 42 -8.17 -5.56 -4.73
N ASP A 43 -8.86 -4.50 -4.28
CA ASP A 43 -9.24 -3.37 -5.13
C ASP A 43 -8.04 -2.70 -5.80
N LYS A 44 -6.92 -2.56 -5.08
CA LYS A 44 -5.70 -1.93 -5.59
C LYS A 44 -5.00 -2.83 -6.62
N LEU A 45 -4.95 -4.14 -6.37
CA LEU A 45 -4.40 -5.13 -7.30
C LEU A 45 -5.21 -5.18 -8.60
N GLN A 46 -6.55 -5.24 -8.51
CA GLN A 46 -7.42 -5.26 -9.69
C GLN A 46 -7.24 -4.01 -10.56
N ARG A 47 -7.12 -2.83 -9.93
CA ARG A 47 -6.81 -1.58 -10.64
C ARG A 47 -5.47 -1.65 -11.36
N SER A 48 -4.41 -2.08 -10.68
CA SER A 48 -3.06 -2.17 -11.26
C SER A 48 -2.99 -3.16 -12.44
N MET A 49 -3.68 -4.30 -12.33
CA MET A 49 -3.77 -5.28 -13.42
C MET A 49 -4.57 -4.77 -14.62
N SER A 50 -5.67 -4.05 -14.38
CA SER A 50 -6.49 -3.45 -15.45
C SER A 50 -5.68 -2.43 -16.27
N ILE A 51 -4.90 -1.58 -15.60
CA ILE A 51 -4.01 -0.60 -16.23
C ILE A 51 -2.97 -1.32 -17.10
N THR A 52 -2.34 -2.37 -16.55
CA THR A 52 -1.32 -3.15 -17.25
C THR A 52 -1.89 -3.86 -18.50
N LYS A 53 -3.10 -4.42 -18.41
CA LYS A 53 -3.74 -5.18 -19.51
C LYS A 53 -4.17 -4.30 -20.67
N ASN A 54 -4.62 -3.08 -20.40
CA ASN A 54 -5.17 -2.21 -21.44
C ASN A 54 -4.09 -1.40 -22.18
N GLY A 55 -2.80 -1.57 -21.85
CA GLY A 55 -1.70 -0.85 -22.48
C GLY A 55 -1.78 0.68 -22.31
N VAL A 56 -2.71 1.14 -21.47
CA VAL A 56 -2.86 2.55 -21.15
C VAL A 56 -1.75 2.87 -20.18
N ASN A 57 -0.64 3.39 -20.69
CA ASN A 57 0.22 4.25 -19.91
C ASN A 57 -0.65 5.46 -19.52
N LEU A 58 -1.41 5.33 -18.45
CA LEU A 58 -2.03 6.45 -17.76
C LEU A 58 -0.86 7.29 -17.27
N ILE A 59 -0.48 8.26 -18.09
CA ILE A 59 0.66 9.17 -17.92
C ILE A 59 0.56 9.98 -16.61
N ASN A 60 -0.51 9.84 -15.81
CA ASN A 60 -0.80 10.67 -14.65
C ASN A 60 -1.24 9.97 -13.34
N ASP A 61 -1.40 8.64 -13.24
CA ASP A 61 -1.93 8.02 -12.01
C ASP A 61 -1.10 6.81 -11.57
N GLU A 62 -0.46 6.93 -10.38
CA GLU A 62 0.28 5.93 -9.58
C GLU A 62 1.02 4.82 -10.35
N GLY A 63 2.35 4.86 -10.34
CA GLY A 63 3.14 3.79 -10.91
C GLY A 63 2.93 2.45 -10.20
N ILE A 64 3.29 1.34 -10.86
CA ILE A 64 3.33 0.01 -10.23
C ILE A 64 4.12 0.03 -8.91
N ARG A 65 5.15 0.87 -8.84
CA ARG A 65 5.97 1.07 -7.65
C ARG A 65 5.15 1.64 -6.48
N ASP A 66 4.37 2.68 -6.71
CA ASP A 66 3.54 3.31 -5.68
C ASP A 66 2.46 2.34 -5.20
N THR A 67 1.87 1.59 -6.13
CA THR A 67 0.95 0.50 -5.80
C THR A 67 1.59 -0.54 -4.89
N LEU A 68 2.82 -0.98 -5.18
CA LEU A 68 3.52 -1.95 -4.34
C LEU A 68 3.86 -1.40 -2.94
N ILE A 69 4.17 -0.11 -2.81
CA ILE A 69 4.36 0.53 -1.49
C ILE A 69 3.04 0.60 -0.72
N ASP A 70 1.93 0.93 -1.38
CA ASP A 70 0.61 0.92 -0.73
C ASP A 70 0.24 -0.48 -0.24
N LEU A 71 0.48 -1.51 -1.06
CA LEU A 71 0.26 -2.91 -0.66
C LEU A 71 1.14 -3.35 0.52
N HIS A 72 2.38 -2.86 0.59
CA HIS A 72 3.26 -3.05 1.74
C HIS A 72 2.63 -2.46 3.01
N ASN A 73 2.17 -1.21 2.95
CA ASN A 73 1.50 -0.55 4.08
C ASN A 73 0.18 -1.21 4.45
N TYR A 74 -0.64 -1.65 3.48
CA TYR A 74 -1.86 -2.41 3.78
C TYR A 74 -1.55 -3.71 4.53
N SER A 75 -0.49 -4.42 4.13
CA SER A 75 -0.09 -5.64 4.85
C SER A 75 0.32 -5.33 6.30
N ALA A 76 1.08 -4.25 6.51
CA ALA A 76 1.47 -3.80 7.85
C ALA A 76 0.26 -3.39 8.71
N MET A 77 -0.68 -2.62 8.14
CA MET A 77 -1.92 -2.21 8.83
C MET A 77 -2.81 -3.41 9.18
N ALA A 78 -2.89 -4.43 8.31
CA ALA A 78 -3.61 -5.67 8.63
C ALA A 78 -2.99 -6.41 9.82
N LEU A 79 -1.65 -6.45 9.91
CA LEU A 79 -0.94 -7.02 11.04
C LEU A 79 -1.17 -6.22 12.33
N MET A 80 -1.13 -4.88 12.26
CA MET A 80 -1.46 -4.02 13.41
C MET A 80 -2.84 -4.37 13.99
N LEU A 81 -3.84 -4.58 13.14
CA LEU A 81 -5.20 -4.95 13.56
C LEU A 81 -5.33 -6.41 14.04
N LEU A 82 -4.39 -7.29 13.67
CA LEU A 82 -4.36 -8.67 14.16
C LEU A 82 -3.69 -8.78 15.54
N ASP A 83 -2.72 -7.91 15.80
CA ASP A 83 -1.90 -7.90 17.01
C ASP A 83 -2.43 -6.94 18.11
N GLU A 84 -3.50 -6.19 17.82
CA GLU A 84 -4.30 -5.42 18.80
C GLU A 84 -5.10 -6.33 19.75
#